data_AF-A0A090RNW5-F1
#
_entry.id   AF-A0A090RNW5-F1
#
_cell.length_a   1.000
_cell.length_b   1.000
_cell.length_c   1.000
_cell.angle_alpha   90.00
_cell.angle_beta   90.00
_cell.angle_gamma   90.00
#
_symmetry.space_group_name_H-M   'P 1'
#
loop_
_entity.id
_entity.type
_entity.pdbx_description
1 polymer ?
#
loop_
_entity_poly.entity_id
_entity_poly.type
_entity_poly.pdbx_seq_one_letter_code
_entity_poly.pdbx_strand_id
1 'polypeptide(L)'
;MMHFWLKKGLGGFRMDVINMIGKPSDYPDATIFDSGVAGWEHWSNNLLVHQYLREMHDKVLKHYDVLTVGETPFTTTLDGRYYSHPDRNEISMIFQFEHVSIDREEHNAVKKDFDLVQYKEIMSRWQDALYQKGWNSLYWSNHDQPRTVTRYGSDCAEYRVISAKMLGTVLHMMSGTPYIYQGEEIGMTNKHFNDIGEFNDLMAKFHYQKMMERGVSDEDAIAFLNDFSRDHARVPVQWDDTKHAGFTTGTPWLPVNDNYVDINAQQAVNDETSIYHHYRQLIALRKK
;
A
#
# COMPACT_ATOMS: atom_id res chain seq x y z
N MET A 1 -22.93 11.86 7.68
CA MET A 1 -22.22 11.57 6.40
C MET A 1 -22.13 10.06 6.14
N MET A 2 -21.51 9.23 6.99
CA MET A 2 -21.36 7.78 6.71
C MET A 2 -22.67 7.04 6.40
N HIS A 3 -23.73 7.25 7.19
CA HIS A 3 -25.06 6.67 6.91
C HIS A 3 -25.58 6.96 5.50
N PHE A 4 -25.27 8.12 4.92
CA PHE A 4 -25.73 8.45 3.57
C PHE A 4 -25.18 7.47 2.53
N TRP A 5 -23.88 7.14 2.63
CA TRP A 5 -23.23 6.19 1.74
C TRP A 5 -23.68 4.75 2.01
N LEU A 6 -23.82 4.37 3.28
CA LEU A 6 -24.30 3.03 3.64
C LEU A 6 -25.75 2.78 3.21
N LYS A 7 -26.62 3.79 3.31
CA LYS A 7 -28.00 3.73 2.79
C LYS A 7 -28.07 3.62 1.27
N LYS A 8 -26.98 3.92 0.54
CA LYS A 8 -26.87 3.69 -0.91
C LYS A 8 -26.37 2.29 -1.27
N GLY A 9 -26.04 1.45 -0.27
CA GLY A 9 -25.60 0.06 -0.49
C GLY A 9 -24.09 -0.12 -0.58
N LEU A 10 -23.29 0.81 -0.04
CA LEU A 10 -21.83 0.69 -0.01
C LEU A 10 -21.41 -0.44 0.96
N GLY A 11 -20.53 -1.35 0.51
CA GLY A 11 -20.19 -2.58 1.24
C GLY A 11 -19.14 -2.45 2.34
N GLY A 12 -18.60 -1.26 2.59
CA GLY A 12 -17.55 -1.07 3.59
C GLY A 12 -16.70 0.18 3.41
N PHE A 13 -15.88 0.51 4.41
CA PHE A 13 -14.99 1.67 4.36
C PHE A 13 -13.52 1.27 4.51
N ARG A 14 -12.66 1.82 3.65
CA ARG A 14 -11.24 2.01 3.93
C ARG A 14 -11.07 3.39 4.54
N MET A 15 -10.57 3.44 5.76
CA MET A 15 -10.47 4.68 6.55
C MET A 15 -9.04 5.20 6.52
N ASP A 16 -8.84 6.33 5.86
CA ASP A 16 -7.54 7.00 5.66
C ASP A 16 -6.96 7.48 6.99
N VAL A 17 -5.69 7.15 7.24
CA VAL A 17 -4.91 7.47 8.46
C VAL A 17 -5.74 7.50 9.77
N ILE A 18 -6.62 6.50 9.93
CA ILE A 18 -7.69 6.55 10.94
C ILE A 18 -7.13 6.53 12.36
N ASN A 19 -5.94 5.97 12.55
CA ASN A 19 -5.28 5.93 13.86
C ASN A 19 -4.80 7.31 14.35
N MET A 20 -4.90 8.35 13.53
CA MET A 20 -4.45 9.70 13.88
C MET A 20 -5.58 10.61 14.36
N ILE A 21 -6.85 10.18 14.40
CA ILE A 21 -7.97 11.12 14.66
C ILE A 21 -8.04 11.63 16.10
N GLY A 22 -7.41 10.95 17.06
CA GLY A 22 -7.30 11.40 18.45
C GLY A 22 -6.14 12.38 18.63
N LYS A 23 -6.39 13.56 19.20
CA LYS A 23 -5.32 14.49 19.60
C LYS A 23 -5.47 14.83 21.10
N PRO A 24 -4.38 14.75 21.89
CA PRO A 24 -4.39 15.26 23.27
C PRO A 24 -4.77 16.75 23.29
N SER A 25 -5.62 17.15 24.23
CA SER A 25 -6.13 18.52 24.32
C SER A 25 -5.12 19.53 24.85
N ASP A 26 -4.07 19.05 25.51
CA ASP A 26 -2.97 19.82 26.06
C ASP A 26 -1.83 20.08 25.07
N TYR A 27 -1.90 19.47 23.87
CA TYR A 27 -0.93 19.66 22.77
C TYR A 27 0.53 19.67 23.24
N PRO A 28 1.01 18.56 23.85
CA PRO A 28 2.35 18.51 24.38
C PRO A 28 3.39 18.73 23.28
N ASP A 29 4.50 19.36 23.64
CA ASP A 29 5.62 19.55 22.71
C ASP A 29 6.11 18.19 22.20
N ALA A 30 6.37 18.15 20.89
CA ALA A 30 6.88 16.97 20.22
C ALA A 30 8.33 16.69 20.62
N THR A 31 8.67 15.42 20.77
CA THR A 31 10.08 15.02 20.80
C THR A 31 10.66 15.21 19.40
N ILE A 32 11.81 15.91 19.31
CA ILE A 32 12.53 16.08 18.05
C ILE A 32 13.47 14.89 17.88
N PHE A 33 13.26 14.12 16.81
CA PHE A 33 14.11 12.98 16.45
C PHE A 33 14.87 13.29 15.15
N ASP A 34 16.07 12.73 14.98
CA ASP A 34 16.85 12.83 13.74
C ASP A 34 16.22 12.03 12.57
N SER A 35 15.28 11.13 12.88
CA SER A 35 14.53 10.32 11.92
C SER A 35 13.08 10.14 12.37
N GLY A 36 12.17 9.94 11.42
CA GLY A 36 10.73 9.85 11.68
C GLY A 36 10.01 11.20 11.70
N VAL A 37 8.70 11.16 11.98
CA VAL A 37 7.82 12.34 11.96
C VAL A 37 7.65 12.86 13.38
N ALA A 38 7.99 14.12 13.63
CA ALA A 38 7.89 14.71 14.97
C ALA A 38 6.47 14.62 15.57
N GLY A 39 6.40 14.26 16.87
CA GLY A 39 5.16 14.23 17.64
C GLY A 39 4.26 13.02 17.40
N TRP A 40 4.69 12.07 16.56
CA TRP A 40 3.94 10.84 16.26
C TRP A 40 3.52 10.07 17.52
N GLU A 41 4.33 10.15 18.57
CA GLU A 41 4.07 9.55 19.88
C GLU A 41 2.81 10.07 20.56
N HIS A 42 2.35 11.28 20.20
CA HIS A 42 1.19 11.93 20.83
C HIS A 42 -0.09 11.76 20.01
N TRP A 43 0.01 11.81 18.68
CA TRP A 43 -1.17 11.81 17.79
C TRP A 43 -1.47 10.46 17.12
N SER A 44 -0.52 9.51 17.08
CA SER A 44 -0.73 8.19 16.49
C SER A 44 -1.09 7.15 17.56
N ASN A 45 -2.11 6.32 17.29
CA ASN A 45 -2.46 5.15 18.13
C ASN A 45 -2.72 5.47 19.62
N ASN A 46 -3.10 6.71 19.95
CA ASN A 46 -3.42 7.06 21.33
C ASN A 46 -4.79 6.53 21.76
N LEU A 47 -5.08 6.52 23.07
CA LEU A 47 -6.32 5.92 23.59
C LEU A 47 -7.61 6.57 23.09
N LEU A 48 -7.57 7.84 22.66
CA LEU A 48 -8.76 8.55 22.17
C LEU A 48 -9.28 7.93 20.87
N VAL A 49 -8.40 7.44 19.99
CA VAL A 49 -8.83 6.85 18.72
C VAL A 49 -9.74 5.64 18.92
N HIS A 50 -9.40 4.78 19.88
CA HIS A 50 -10.22 3.62 20.20
C HIS A 50 -11.59 4.02 20.76
N GLN A 51 -11.70 5.14 21.49
CA GLN A 51 -12.99 5.66 21.93
C GLN A 51 -13.85 6.10 20.73
N TYR A 52 -13.25 6.85 19.79
CA TYR A 52 -13.95 7.32 18.59
C TYR A 52 -14.34 6.19 17.65
N LEU A 53 -13.51 5.16 17.50
CA LEU A 53 -13.84 3.99 16.68
C LEU A 53 -15.02 3.20 17.26
N ARG A 54 -15.06 3.00 18.58
CA ARG A 54 -16.21 2.36 19.24
C ARG A 54 -17.48 3.20 19.11
N GLU A 55 -17.37 4.53 19.24
CA GLU A 55 -18.51 5.42 19.00
C GLU A 55 -18.98 5.31 17.54
N MET A 56 -18.06 5.35 16.58
CA MET A 56 -18.38 5.20 15.15
C MET A 56 -19.06 3.86 14.87
N HIS A 57 -18.58 2.77 15.49
CA HIS A 57 -19.22 1.47 15.40
C HIS A 57 -20.64 1.49 15.98
N ASP A 58 -20.80 2.02 17.19
CA ASP A 58 -22.08 2.05 17.89
C ASP A 58 -23.12 2.96 17.27
N LYS A 59 -22.70 4.06 16.65
CA LYS A 59 -23.61 5.02 16.02
C LYS A 59 -23.89 4.66 14.58
N VAL A 60 -22.98 3.96 13.90
CA VAL A 60 -23.04 3.76 12.45
C VAL A 60 -22.83 2.30 12.05
N LEU A 61 -21.63 1.74 12.25
CA LEU A 61 -21.20 0.54 11.54
C LEU A 61 -22.03 -0.69 11.90
N LYS A 62 -22.41 -0.87 13.17
CA LYS A 62 -23.17 -2.04 13.63
C LYS A 62 -24.56 -2.20 13.01
N HIS A 63 -25.06 -1.16 12.34
CA HIS A 63 -26.37 -1.15 11.69
C HIS A 63 -26.35 -1.68 10.25
N TYR A 64 -25.17 -2.09 9.75
CA TYR A 64 -24.98 -2.53 8.38
C TYR A 64 -24.04 -3.75 8.34
N ASP A 65 -24.21 -4.62 7.36
CA ASP A 65 -23.26 -5.68 7.05
C ASP A 65 -22.14 -5.12 6.17
N VAL A 66 -21.05 -4.69 6.81
CA VAL A 66 -19.99 -3.91 6.17
C VAL A 66 -18.61 -4.39 6.60
N LEU A 67 -17.67 -4.37 5.65
CA LEU A 67 -16.25 -4.54 5.97
C LEU A 67 -15.61 -3.20 6.32
N THR A 68 -14.81 -3.14 7.38
CA THR A 68 -14.01 -1.95 7.69
C THR A 68 -12.52 -2.26 7.77
N VAL A 69 -11.72 -1.42 7.11
CA VAL A 69 -10.26 -1.50 7.18
C VAL A 69 -9.69 -0.12 7.46
N GLY A 70 -8.87 -0.02 8.50
CA GLY A 70 -8.15 1.21 8.83
C GLY A 70 -6.78 1.24 8.18
N GLU A 71 -6.38 2.37 7.61
CA GLU A 71 -4.98 2.63 7.31
C GLU A 71 -4.31 3.19 8.57
N THR A 72 -3.28 2.50 9.07
CA THR A 72 -2.71 2.81 10.38
C THR A 72 -1.18 2.71 10.36
N PRO A 73 -0.46 3.75 9.89
CA PRO A 73 1.00 3.81 10.03
C PRO A 73 1.42 3.84 11.51
N PHE A 74 2.69 3.55 11.80
CA PHE A 74 3.24 3.51 13.18
C PHE A 74 2.57 2.50 14.12
N THR A 75 1.94 1.45 13.58
CA THR A 75 1.29 0.41 14.37
C THR A 75 2.20 -0.77 14.67
N THR A 76 1.94 -1.39 15.80
CA THR A 76 2.52 -2.66 16.23
C THR A 76 1.49 -3.79 16.12
N THR A 77 1.93 -5.02 16.32
CA THR A 77 1.01 -6.16 16.38
C THR A 77 0.01 -6.07 17.54
N LEU A 78 0.35 -5.37 18.63
CA LEU A 78 -0.58 -5.11 19.73
C LEU A 78 -1.70 -4.17 19.29
N ASP A 79 -1.37 -3.12 18.54
CA ASP A 79 -2.36 -2.21 17.95
C ASP A 79 -3.26 -2.98 16.99
N GLY A 80 -2.68 -3.83 16.12
CA GLY A 80 -3.44 -4.68 15.22
C GLY A 80 -4.49 -5.53 15.94
N ARG A 81 -4.14 -6.10 17.10
CA ARG A 81 -5.11 -6.80 17.95
C ARG A 81 -6.17 -5.85 18.50
N TYR A 82 -5.80 -4.68 19.04
CA TYR A 82 -6.79 -3.77 19.62
C TYR A 82 -7.78 -3.21 18.59
N TYR A 83 -7.32 -2.87 17.41
CA TYR A 83 -8.19 -2.36 16.35
C TYR A 83 -9.11 -3.44 15.77
N SER A 84 -8.60 -4.67 15.59
CA SER A 84 -9.28 -5.72 14.80
C SER A 84 -9.92 -6.85 15.59
N HIS A 85 -9.76 -6.88 16.93
CA HIS A 85 -10.40 -7.92 17.73
C HIS A 85 -11.93 -7.77 17.70
N PRO A 86 -12.70 -8.80 17.30
CA PRO A 86 -14.15 -8.70 17.15
C PRO A 86 -14.88 -8.16 18.39
N ASP A 87 -14.53 -8.66 19.58
CA ASP A 87 -15.16 -8.24 20.85
C ASP A 87 -14.96 -6.75 21.19
N ARG A 88 -14.04 -6.06 20.52
CA ARG A 88 -13.77 -4.64 20.78
C ARG A 88 -14.68 -3.71 20.00
N ASN A 89 -15.41 -4.21 19.00
CA ASN A 89 -16.38 -3.43 18.24
C ASN A 89 -15.78 -2.13 17.69
N GLU A 90 -14.60 -2.22 17.07
CA GLU A 90 -13.89 -1.10 16.44
C GLU A 90 -13.93 -1.25 14.90
N ILE A 91 -12.90 -1.85 14.30
CA ILE A 91 -12.82 -2.09 12.84
C ILE A 91 -12.45 -3.54 12.53
N SER A 92 -12.68 -4.01 11.29
CA SER A 92 -12.49 -5.43 10.97
C SER A 92 -11.01 -5.81 10.81
N MET A 93 -10.16 -4.91 10.30
CA MET A 93 -8.73 -5.14 10.06
C MET A 93 -7.98 -3.81 9.91
N ILE A 94 -6.65 -3.86 9.90
CA ILE A 94 -5.79 -2.68 9.64
C ILE A 94 -4.71 -2.96 8.60
N PHE A 95 -4.39 -1.94 7.80
CA PHE A 95 -3.15 -1.88 7.04
C PHE A 95 -2.01 -1.41 7.94
N GLN A 96 -1.08 -2.32 8.18
CA GLN A 96 0.22 -2.04 8.79
C GLN A 96 1.27 -1.75 7.72
N PHE A 97 2.22 -0.87 8.05
CA PHE A 97 3.22 -0.37 7.10
C PHE A 97 4.63 -0.91 7.35
N GLU A 98 4.80 -1.76 8.36
CA GLU A 98 6.10 -2.25 8.78
C GLU A 98 6.82 -3.00 7.66
N HIS A 99 6.13 -3.90 6.96
CA HIS A 99 6.72 -4.68 5.86
C HIS A 99 7.05 -3.85 4.61
N VAL A 100 6.37 -2.71 4.39
CA VAL A 100 6.67 -1.79 3.27
C VAL A 100 7.63 -0.67 3.65
N SER A 101 8.15 -0.68 4.88
CA SER A 101 9.11 0.32 5.37
C SER A 101 10.53 -0.27 5.57
N ILE A 102 10.74 -1.55 5.23
CA ILE A 102 11.99 -2.27 5.49
C ILE A 102 13.18 -1.80 4.65
N ASP A 103 12.91 -1.35 3.43
CA ASP A 103 13.90 -0.99 2.41
C ASP A 103 14.05 0.54 2.23
N ARG A 104 13.48 1.33 3.15
CA ARG A 104 13.69 2.78 3.18
C ARG A 104 13.52 3.40 4.57
N GLU A 105 14.11 4.56 4.77
CA GLU A 105 13.72 5.52 5.78
C GLU A 105 12.98 6.66 5.07
N GLU A 106 11.67 6.76 5.32
CA GLU A 106 10.78 7.64 4.57
C GLU A 106 11.11 9.11 4.80
N HIS A 107 11.37 9.53 6.04
CA HIS A 107 11.41 10.94 6.38
C HIS A 107 12.59 11.64 5.71
N ASN A 108 13.77 11.01 5.69
CA ASN A 108 14.97 11.55 5.07
C ASN A 108 15.24 10.96 3.68
N ALA A 109 14.28 10.25 3.07
CA ALA A 109 14.43 9.70 1.73
C ALA A 109 15.73 8.88 1.57
N VAL A 110 15.98 7.96 2.51
CA VAL A 110 17.19 7.12 2.52
C VAL A 110 16.82 5.70 2.15
N LYS A 111 17.40 5.19 1.05
CA LYS A 111 17.27 3.78 0.65
C LYS A 111 17.98 2.86 1.64
N LYS A 112 17.39 1.69 1.89
CA LYS A 112 18.02 0.58 2.60
C LYS A 112 17.94 -0.67 1.73
N ASP A 113 18.86 -1.59 1.93
CA ASP A 113 18.77 -2.89 1.26
C ASP A 113 17.60 -3.68 1.82
N PHE A 114 16.89 -4.38 0.94
CA PHE A 114 15.82 -5.28 1.34
C PHE A 114 16.39 -6.50 2.07
N ASP A 115 15.96 -6.69 3.32
CA ASP A 115 16.30 -7.87 4.11
C ASP A 115 15.13 -8.87 4.10
N LEU A 116 15.32 -9.98 3.37
CA LEU A 116 14.34 -11.05 3.27
C LEU A 116 14.07 -11.75 4.61
N VAL A 117 15.09 -11.87 5.48
CA VAL A 117 14.92 -12.50 6.80
C VAL A 117 14.07 -11.58 7.67
N GLN A 118 14.39 -10.29 7.70
CA GLN A 118 13.59 -9.30 8.42
C GLN A 118 12.14 -9.26 7.92
N TYR A 119 11.91 -9.29 6.61
CA TYR A 119 10.56 -9.37 6.04
C TYR A 119 9.81 -10.60 6.59
N LYS A 120 10.43 -11.78 6.55
CA LYS A 120 9.82 -13.02 7.06
C LYS A 120 9.49 -12.93 8.55
N GLU A 121 10.37 -12.34 9.35
CA GLU A 121 10.15 -12.13 10.79
C GLU A 121 8.96 -11.20 11.04
N ILE A 122 8.88 -10.07 10.32
CA ILE A 122 7.76 -9.13 10.40
C ILE A 122 6.45 -9.86 10.06
N MET A 123 6.38 -10.49 8.89
CA MET A 123 5.15 -11.14 8.45
C MET A 123 4.74 -12.29 9.36
N SER A 124 5.68 -13.12 9.83
CA SER A 124 5.38 -14.23 10.76
C SER A 124 4.85 -13.70 12.09
N ARG A 125 5.46 -12.64 12.64
CA ARG A 125 5.00 -12.03 13.87
C ARG A 125 3.57 -11.46 13.75
N TRP A 126 3.22 -10.85 12.62
CA TRP A 126 1.86 -10.37 12.34
C TRP A 126 0.86 -11.52 12.16
N GLN A 127 1.27 -12.63 11.53
CA GLN A 127 0.44 -13.84 11.43
C GLN A 127 0.15 -14.42 12.82
N ASP A 128 1.17 -14.64 13.64
CA ASP A 128 1.04 -15.26 14.96
C ASP A 128 0.28 -14.38 15.96
N ALA A 129 0.56 -13.07 15.96
CA ALA A 129 -0.03 -12.16 16.93
C ALA A 129 -1.54 -11.95 16.73
N LEU A 130 -2.01 -11.95 15.47
CA LEU A 130 -3.42 -11.73 15.14
C LEU A 130 -4.20 -13.05 14.99
N TYR A 131 -3.54 -14.20 14.94
CA TYR A 131 -4.23 -15.49 14.87
C TYR A 131 -5.24 -15.65 16.02
N GLN A 132 -6.52 -15.78 15.67
CA GLN A 132 -7.67 -15.85 16.59
C GLN A 132 -7.84 -14.65 17.54
N LYS A 133 -7.11 -13.55 17.33
CA LYS A 133 -7.09 -12.36 18.21
C LYS A 133 -7.29 -11.05 17.45
N GLY A 134 -7.54 -11.15 16.15
CA GLY A 134 -7.69 -10.06 15.21
C GLY A 134 -7.77 -10.60 13.78
N TRP A 135 -7.65 -9.73 12.79
CA TRP A 135 -7.65 -10.13 11.39
C TRP A 135 -6.67 -9.31 10.57
N ASN A 136 -5.79 -9.99 9.84
CA ASN A 136 -4.80 -9.34 8.97
C ASN A 136 -5.45 -8.86 7.66
N SER A 137 -5.07 -7.67 7.21
CA SER A 137 -5.12 -7.32 5.79
C SER A 137 -3.79 -7.69 5.14
N LEU A 138 -3.80 -8.29 3.97
CA LEU A 138 -2.61 -8.72 3.24
C LEU A 138 -2.53 -7.90 1.95
N TYR A 139 -1.45 -7.15 1.74
CA TYR A 139 -1.25 -6.37 0.54
C TYR A 139 0.24 -6.28 0.22
N TRP A 140 0.57 -6.05 -1.05
CA TRP A 140 1.92 -5.65 -1.47
C TRP A 140 1.96 -4.20 -1.92
N SER A 141 0.97 -3.82 -2.73
CA SER A 141 0.91 -2.52 -3.38
C SER A 141 -0.40 -1.80 -3.06
N ASN A 142 -0.34 -0.49 -3.17
CA ASN A 142 -1.48 0.42 -3.17
C ASN A 142 -1.04 1.70 -3.91
N HIS A 143 -1.90 2.72 -3.95
CA HIS A 143 -1.60 4.00 -4.61
C HIS A 143 -0.47 4.86 -3.99
N ASP A 144 0.10 4.44 -2.85
CA ASP A 144 1.22 5.08 -2.16
C ASP A 144 2.49 4.21 -2.10
N GLN A 145 2.47 3.00 -2.68
CA GLN A 145 3.61 2.08 -2.69
C GLN A 145 4.04 1.77 -4.13
N PRO A 146 5.34 1.71 -4.43
CA PRO A 146 5.81 1.30 -5.76
C PRO A 146 5.36 -0.12 -6.12
N ARG A 147 5.54 -0.50 -7.39
CA ARG A 147 5.07 -1.78 -7.91
C ARG A 147 5.88 -2.92 -7.32
N THR A 148 5.20 -3.90 -6.73
CA THR A 148 5.84 -4.99 -5.97
C THR A 148 6.83 -5.82 -6.79
N VAL A 149 6.56 -6.05 -8.09
CA VAL A 149 7.46 -6.85 -8.94
C VAL A 149 8.81 -6.18 -9.14
N THR A 150 8.85 -4.85 -9.29
CA THR A 150 10.12 -4.09 -9.35
C THR A 150 10.78 -4.04 -7.98
N ARG A 151 10.00 -3.83 -6.92
CA ARG A 151 10.53 -3.59 -5.58
C ARG A 151 11.10 -4.84 -4.89
N TYR A 152 10.37 -5.96 -4.94
CA TYR A 152 10.67 -7.18 -4.19
C TYR A 152 10.86 -8.42 -5.06
N GLY A 153 10.60 -8.29 -6.36
CA GLY A 153 10.80 -9.35 -7.35
C GLY A 153 11.96 -9.04 -8.27
N SER A 154 11.73 -9.22 -9.56
CA SER A 154 12.59 -8.73 -10.62
C SER A 154 11.71 -8.36 -11.80
N ASP A 155 11.84 -7.15 -12.32
CA ASP A 155 11.06 -6.66 -13.45
C ASP A 155 11.78 -6.80 -14.81
N CYS A 156 12.93 -7.47 -14.83
CA CYS A 156 13.58 -7.82 -16.09
C CYS A 156 12.73 -8.84 -16.87
N ALA A 157 12.85 -8.82 -18.19
CA ALA A 157 12.01 -9.66 -19.07
C ALA A 157 12.06 -11.15 -18.73
N GLU A 158 13.21 -11.65 -18.29
CA GLU A 158 13.43 -13.06 -17.94
C GLU A 158 12.66 -13.48 -16.67
N TYR A 159 12.61 -12.62 -15.64
CA TYR A 159 12.11 -13.00 -14.32
C TYR A 159 10.82 -12.30 -13.87
N ARG A 160 10.30 -11.33 -14.63
CA ARG A 160 9.07 -10.59 -14.29
C ARG A 160 7.88 -11.49 -13.99
N VAL A 161 7.57 -12.40 -14.91
CA VAL A 161 6.39 -13.27 -14.78
C VAL A 161 6.53 -14.22 -13.58
N ILE A 162 7.67 -14.88 -13.44
CA ILE A 162 7.87 -15.85 -12.36
C ILE A 162 7.95 -15.18 -10.97
N SER A 163 8.60 -14.02 -10.86
CA SER A 163 8.69 -13.29 -9.59
C SER A 163 7.36 -12.69 -9.16
N ALA A 164 6.56 -12.12 -10.09
CA ALA A 164 5.23 -11.62 -9.79
C ALA A 164 4.28 -12.72 -9.30
N LYS A 165 4.32 -13.91 -9.91
CA LYS A 165 3.56 -15.08 -9.45
C LYS A 165 4.02 -15.57 -8.08
N MET A 166 5.33 -15.59 -7.84
CA MET A 166 5.89 -15.92 -6.53
C MET A 166 5.36 -14.96 -5.45
N LEU A 167 5.44 -13.65 -5.68
CA LEU A 167 4.94 -12.63 -4.74
C LEU A 167 3.44 -12.80 -4.47
N GLY A 168 2.63 -13.01 -5.52
CA GLY A 168 1.20 -13.30 -5.37
C GLY A 168 0.95 -14.56 -4.53
N THR A 169 1.73 -15.62 -4.74
CA THR A 169 1.61 -16.89 -3.99
C THR A 169 1.94 -16.70 -2.52
N VAL A 170 3.06 -16.03 -2.20
CA VAL A 170 3.49 -15.75 -0.82
C VAL A 170 2.39 -15.02 -0.06
N LEU A 171 1.83 -13.95 -0.63
CA LEU A 171 0.81 -13.14 0.02
C LEU A 171 -0.53 -13.87 0.14
N HIS A 172 -0.99 -14.49 -0.96
CA HIS A 172 -2.31 -15.11 -0.99
C HIS A 172 -2.42 -16.41 -0.18
N MET A 173 -1.31 -17.03 0.24
CA MET A 173 -1.31 -18.21 1.09
C MET A 173 -1.24 -17.90 2.60
N MET A 174 -1.15 -16.62 2.99
CA MET A 174 -1.21 -16.20 4.39
C MET A 174 -2.66 -16.08 4.91
N SER A 175 -2.84 -16.11 6.22
CA SER A 175 -4.11 -15.86 6.89
C SER A 175 -4.44 -14.36 6.92
N GLY A 176 -5.65 -14.00 6.51
CA GLY A 176 -6.10 -12.62 6.36
C GLY A 176 -6.86 -12.38 5.06
N THR A 177 -7.23 -11.13 4.80
CA THR A 177 -7.91 -10.69 3.57
C THR A 177 -6.90 -10.11 2.58
N PRO A 178 -6.66 -10.76 1.43
CA PRO A 178 -5.77 -10.22 0.40
C PRO A 178 -6.42 -9.04 -0.35
N TYR A 179 -5.60 -8.01 -0.61
CA TYR A 179 -5.88 -6.87 -1.46
C TYR A 179 -4.95 -6.93 -2.67
N ILE A 180 -5.52 -6.75 -3.85
CA ILE A 180 -4.78 -6.66 -5.12
C ILE A 180 -4.97 -5.22 -5.61
N TYR A 181 -3.87 -4.54 -5.91
CA TYR A 181 -3.94 -3.19 -6.47
C TYR A 181 -3.96 -3.22 -8.00
N GLN A 182 -4.67 -2.29 -8.63
CA GLN A 182 -4.87 -2.27 -10.09
C GLN A 182 -3.55 -2.38 -10.85
N GLY A 183 -3.39 -3.41 -11.69
CA GLY A 183 -2.18 -3.65 -12.47
C GLY A 183 -1.18 -4.64 -11.83
N GLU A 184 -1.36 -4.99 -10.56
CA GLU A 184 -0.58 -6.05 -9.90
C GLU A 184 -0.83 -7.41 -10.56
N GLU A 185 -2.08 -7.67 -10.95
CA GLU A 185 -2.53 -8.91 -11.60
C GLU A 185 -1.98 -9.10 -13.02
N ILE A 186 -1.45 -8.06 -13.65
CA ILE A 186 -0.74 -8.13 -14.94
C ILE A 186 0.78 -7.91 -14.79
N GLY A 187 1.25 -7.70 -13.55
CA GLY A 187 2.65 -7.42 -13.23
C GLY A 187 3.16 -6.12 -13.84
N MET A 188 2.39 -5.03 -13.74
CA MET A 188 2.89 -3.69 -14.03
C MET A 188 4.12 -3.38 -13.18
N THR A 189 5.10 -2.70 -13.79
CA THR A 189 6.40 -2.37 -13.19
C THR A 189 6.48 -0.89 -12.84
N ASN A 190 7.49 -0.47 -12.07
CA ASN A 190 7.80 0.95 -11.98
C ASN A 190 8.07 1.52 -13.39
N LYS A 191 7.61 2.75 -13.63
CA LYS A 191 8.03 3.56 -14.77
C LYS A 191 9.36 4.24 -14.43
N HIS A 192 10.29 4.26 -15.38
CA HIS A 192 11.49 5.07 -15.27
C HIS A 192 11.19 6.54 -15.63
N PHE A 193 11.56 7.45 -14.75
CA PHE A 193 11.47 8.89 -14.90
C PHE A 193 12.87 9.49 -14.97
N ASN A 194 13.08 10.47 -15.86
CA ASN A 194 14.40 11.05 -16.11
C ASN A 194 14.63 12.37 -15.37
N ASP A 195 13.54 13.07 -15.01
CA ASP A 195 13.58 14.43 -14.47
C ASP A 195 12.48 14.64 -13.43
N ILE A 196 12.73 15.53 -12.46
CA ILE A 196 11.78 15.85 -11.40
C ILE A 196 10.45 16.41 -11.93
N GLY A 197 10.48 17.09 -13.08
CA GLY A 197 9.30 17.62 -13.76
C GLY A 197 8.37 16.56 -14.34
N GLU A 198 8.85 15.32 -14.52
CA GLU A 198 8.00 14.20 -14.96
C GLU A 198 7.16 13.60 -13.81
N PHE A 199 7.57 13.84 -12.55
CA PHE A 199 6.81 13.44 -11.37
C PHE A 199 5.68 14.44 -11.08
N ASN A 200 4.48 13.93 -10.81
CA ASN A 200 3.36 14.77 -10.44
C ASN A 200 3.18 14.86 -8.92
N ASP A 201 3.57 13.82 -8.18
CA ASP A 201 3.34 13.69 -6.75
C ASP A 201 4.04 14.77 -5.91
N LEU A 202 3.30 15.34 -4.95
CA LEU A 202 3.84 16.34 -4.03
C LEU A 202 4.90 15.77 -3.09
N MET A 203 4.78 14.51 -2.67
CA MET A 203 5.81 13.88 -1.81
C MET A 203 7.10 13.61 -2.59
N ALA A 204 7.03 13.25 -3.88
CA ALA A 204 8.22 13.13 -4.71
C ALA A 204 8.97 14.47 -4.81
N LYS A 205 8.25 15.58 -5.03
CA LYS A 205 8.81 16.94 -5.07
C LYS A 205 9.41 17.36 -3.72
N PHE A 206 8.74 17.02 -2.61
CA PHE A 206 9.22 17.27 -1.26
C PHE A 206 10.52 16.50 -0.97
N HIS A 207 10.56 15.20 -1.26
CA HIS A 207 11.75 14.37 -1.05
C HIS A 207 12.92 14.85 -1.90
N TYR A 208 12.68 15.16 -3.18
CA TYR A 208 13.68 15.76 -4.06
C TYR A 208 14.27 17.03 -3.46
N GLN A 209 13.43 18.00 -3.08
CA GLN A 209 13.90 19.25 -2.48
C GLN A 209 14.75 19.00 -1.21
N LYS A 210 14.29 18.11 -0.32
CA LYS A 210 15.01 17.76 0.91
C LYS A 210 16.36 17.09 0.63
N MET A 211 16.45 16.26 -0.41
CA MET A 211 17.70 15.63 -0.84
C MET A 211 18.66 16.69 -1.42
N MET A 212 18.17 17.62 -2.24
CA MET A 212 18.97 18.72 -2.77
C MET A 212 19.51 19.66 -1.67
N GLU A 213 18.69 19.99 -0.66
CA GLU A 213 19.12 20.78 0.50
C GLU A 213 20.24 20.11 1.32
N ARG A 214 20.33 18.79 1.26
CA ARG A 214 21.39 17.99 1.89
C ARG A 214 22.63 17.79 1.00
N GLY A 215 22.63 18.35 -0.21
CA GLY A 215 23.74 18.22 -1.17
C GLY A 215 23.79 16.86 -1.86
N VAL A 216 22.69 16.09 -1.89
CA VAL A 216 22.58 14.90 -2.72
C VAL A 216 22.54 15.31 -4.19
N SER A 217 23.13 14.52 -5.08
CA SER A 217 23.13 14.80 -6.51
C SER A 217 21.73 14.64 -7.12
N ASP A 218 21.47 15.34 -8.22
CA ASP A 218 20.23 15.20 -8.98
C ASP A 218 20.00 13.75 -9.42
N GLU A 219 21.05 13.10 -9.93
CA GLU A 219 21.04 11.69 -10.35
C GLU A 219 20.63 10.76 -9.20
N ASP A 220 21.22 10.91 -8.02
CA ASP A 220 20.88 10.09 -6.85
C ASP A 220 19.47 10.37 -6.32
N ALA A 221 19.01 11.62 -6.40
CA ALA A 221 17.65 11.99 -6.01
C ALA A 221 16.61 11.38 -6.95
N ILE A 222 16.83 11.48 -8.26
CA ILE A 222 15.97 10.85 -9.27
C ILE A 222 16.02 9.32 -9.17
N ALA A 223 17.18 8.73 -8.87
CA ALA A 223 17.31 7.29 -8.64
C ALA A 223 16.48 6.83 -7.43
N PHE A 224 16.56 7.55 -6.29
CA PHE A 224 15.71 7.26 -5.12
C PHE A 224 14.22 7.36 -5.46
N LEU A 225 13.81 8.40 -6.20
CA LEU A 225 12.42 8.55 -6.61
C LEU A 225 11.96 7.45 -7.56
N ASN A 226 12.83 6.95 -8.44
CA ASN A 226 12.52 5.81 -9.32
C ASN A 226 12.36 4.46 -8.59
N ASP A 227 12.89 4.36 -7.37
CA ASP A 227 12.64 3.22 -6.51
C ASP A 227 11.31 3.35 -5.75
N PHE A 228 11.01 4.56 -5.25
CA PHE A 228 10.07 4.73 -4.14
C PHE A 228 8.89 5.68 -4.37
N SER A 229 8.85 6.40 -5.49
CA SER A 229 7.79 7.36 -5.77
C SER A 229 6.42 6.69 -5.84
N ARG A 230 5.42 7.40 -5.32
CA ARG A 230 4.01 6.97 -5.39
C ARG A 230 3.47 7.01 -6.81
N ASP A 231 4.08 7.80 -7.70
CA ASP A 231 3.65 7.92 -9.08
C ASP A 231 3.76 6.58 -9.85
N HIS A 232 4.66 5.67 -9.45
CA HIS A 232 4.73 4.33 -10.05
C HIS A 232 3.43 3.52 -9.90
N ALA A 233 2.66 3.76 -8.83
CA ALA A 233 1.35 3.15 -8.62
C ALA A 233 0.22 3.89 -9.33
N ARG A 234 0.48 5.11 -9.81
CA ARG A 234 -0.53 6.05 -10.31
C ARG A 234 -0.46 6.26 -11.82
N VAL A 235 0.63 5.83 -12.47
CA VAL A 235 0.67 5.75 -13.93
C VAL A 235 -0.56 4.97 -14.43
N PRO A 236 -1.15 5.39 -15.56
CA PRO A 236 -2.39 4.78 -16.03
C PRO A 236 -2.30 3.27 -16.23
N VAL A 237 -3.39 2.56 -15.94
CA VAL A 237 -3.50 1.11 -16.15
C VAL A 237 -3.34 0.79 -17.64
N GLN A 238 -2.61 -0.30 -17.93
CA GLN A 238 -2.27 -0.73 -19.28
C GLN A 238 -3.31 -1.75 -19.79
N TRP A 239 -4.31 -1.29 -20.52
CA TRP A 239 -5.41 -2.13 -21.01
C TRP A 239 -5.05 -2.92 -22.26
N ASP A 240 -4.41 -2.28 -23.24
CA ASP A 240 -3.99 -2.89 -24.50
C ASP A 240 -2.70 -2.23 -25.04
N ASP A 241 -2.29 -2.60 -26.26
CA ASP A 241 -1.10 -2.11 -26.95
C ASP A 241 -1.34 -0.86 -27.81
N THR A 242 -2.51 -0.24 -27.72
CA THR A 242 -2.84 0.97 -28.46
C THR A 242 -2.31 2.23 -27.76
N LYS A 243 -2.43 3.39 -28.41
CA LYS A 243 -1.94 4.66 -27.86
C LYS A 243 -2.43 4.88 -26.42
N HIS A 244 -1.51 5.25 -25.53
CA HIS A 244 -1.77 5.39 -24.09
C HIS A 244 -2.32 4.12 -23.44
N ALA A 245 -1.91 2.95 -23.95
CA ALA A 245 -2.31 1.64 -23.46
C ALA A 245 -3.84 1.43 -23.38
N GLY A 246 -4.60 2.06 -24.27
CA GLY A 246 -6.06 2.02 -24.25
C GLY A 246 -6.72 2.79 -23.09
N PHE A 247 -5.94 3.49 -22.25
CA PHE A 247 -6.46 4.21 -21.09
C PHE A 247 -7.31 5.44 -21.47
N THR A 248 -6.90 6.16 -22.52
CA THR A 248 -7.59 7.37 -22.97
C THR A 248 -7.29 7.66 -24.43
N THR A 249 -8.22 8.32 -25.11
CA THR A 249 -7.99 8.90 -26.44
C THR A 249 -7.39 10.31 -26.38
N GLY A 250 -7.41 10.96 -25.22
CA GLY A 250 -6.83 12.27 -24.97
C GLY A 250 -5.38 12.19 -24.49
N THR A 251 -4.94 13.19 -23.72
CA THR A 251 -3.64 13.16 -23.04
C THR A 251 -3.84 12.67 -21.60
N PRO A 252 -3.15 11.60 -21.16
CA PRO A 252 -3.26 11.15 -19.79
C PRO A 252 -2.59 12.17 -18.84
N TRP A 253 -3.12 12.27 -17.62
CA TRP A 253 -2.61 13.20 -16.59
C TRP A 253 -1.20 12.84 -16.08
N LEU A 254 -0.82 11.57 -16.21
CA LEU A 254 0.53 11.05 -16.06
C LEU A 254 0.87 10.21 -17.29
N PRO A 255 2.10 10.27 -17.82
CA PRO A 255 2.51 9.42 -18.94
C PRO A 255 2.36 7.93 -18.59
N VAL A 256 1.92 7.13 -19.56
CA VAL A 256 1.90 5.67 -19.45
C VAL A 256 3.32 5.12 -19.35
N ASN A 257 3.48 3.94 -18.74
CA ASN A 257 4.75 3.23 -18.80
C ASN A 257 4.97 2.70 -20.21
N ASP A 258 6.14 2.91 -20.80
CA ASP A 258 6.41 2.64 -22.22
C ASP A 258 6.39 1.13 -22.56
N ASN A 259 6.51 0.27 -21.53
CA ASN A 259 6.41 -1.17 -21.66
C ASN A 259 4.99 -1.72 -21.84
N TYR A 260 3.97 -0.86 -22.04
CA TYR A 260 2.58 -1.28 -22.21
C TYR A 260 2.34 -2.18 -23.44
N VAL A 261 3.20 -2.08 -24.44
CA VAL A 261 3.19 -2.97 -25.61
C VAL A 261 3.43 -4.44 -25.23
N ASP A 262 4.23 -4.69 -24.19
CA ASP A 262 4.58 -6.03 -23.70
C ASP A 262 3.88 -6.41 -22.39
N ILE A 263 3.22 -5.45 -21.73
CA ILE A 263 2.55 -5.63 -20.45
C ILE A 263 1.19 -4.94 -20.54
N ASN A 264 0.13 -5.68 -20.87
CA ASN A 264 -1.22 -5.14 -20.86
C ASN A 264 -2.26 -6.22 -20.56
N ALA A 265 -3.46 -5.77 -20.17
CA ALA A 265 -4.56 -6.65 -19.79
C ALA A 265 -5.03 -7.55 -20.95
N GLN A 266 -5.13 -7.03 -22.17
CA GLN A 266 -5.55 -7.81 -23.34
C GLN A 266 -4.62 -9.01 -23.56
N GLN A 267 -3.30 -8.78 -23.55
CA GLN A 267 -2.31 -9.84 -23.68
C GLN A 267 -2.37 -10.82 -22.49
N ALA A 268 -2.43 -10.31 -21.25
CA ALA A 268 -2.45 -11.13 -20.05
C ALA A 268 -3.70 -12.03 -19.95
N VAL A 269 -4.86 -11.57 -20.42
CA VAL A 269 -6.09 -12.40 -20.44
C VAL A 269 -5.98 -13.52 -21.48
N ASN A 270 -5.35 -13.26 -22.62
CA ASN A 270 -5.22 -14.22 -23.73
C ASN A 270 -4.10 -15.24 -23.54
N ASP A 271 -3.10 -14.95 -22.72
CA ASP A 271 -2.02 -15.89 -22.36
C ASP A 271 -2.40 -16.69 -21.10
N GLU A 272 -2.72 -17.98 -21.26
CA GLU A 272 -3.07 -18.88 -20.15
C GLU A 272 -1.96 -19.02 -19.08
N THR A 273 -0.72 -18.72 -19.44
CA THR A 273 0.44 -18.76 -18.55
C THR A 273 0.72 -17.41 -17.89
N SER A 274 -0.15 -16.41 -18.03
CA SER A 274 0.08 -15.07 -17.51
C SER A 274 0.00 -14.98 -15.98
N ILE A 275 0.39 -13.81 -15.46
CA ILE A 275 0.22 -13.44 -14.05
C ILE A 275 -1.28 -13.36 -13.70
N TYR A 276 -2.12 -12.91 -14.64
CA TYR A 276 -3.56 -12.75 -14.43
C TYR A 276 -4.23 -14.09 -14.08
N HIS A 277 -3.95 -15.14 -14.87
CA HIS A 277 -4.53 -16.47 -14.59
C HIS A 277 -3.98 -17.08 -13.31
N HIS A 278 -2.73 -16.77 -12.92
CA HIS A 278 -2.18 -17.17 -11.62
C HIS A 278 -2.93 -16.53 -10.45
N TYR A 279 -3.16 -15.21 -10.47
CA TYR A 279 -3.96 -14.54 -9.44
C TYR A 279 -5.40 -15.05 -9.41
N ARG A 280 -6.01 -15.30 -10.58
CA ARG A 280 -7.34 -15.91 -10.68
C ARG A 280 -7.40 -17.28 -10.01
N GLN A 281 -6.37 -18.11 -10.19
CA GLN A 281 -6.26 -19.42 -9.53
C GLN A 281 -6.08 -19.28 -8.01
N LEU A 282 -5.25 -18.36 -7.53
CA LEU A 282 -5.06 -18.08 -6.10
C LEU A 282 -6.37 -17.65 -5.42
N ILE A 283 -7.13 -16.77 -6.08
CA ILE A 283 -8.45 -16.32 -5.59
C ILE A 283 -9.43 -17.49 -5.55
N ALA A 284 -9.48 -18.30 -6.61
CA ALA A 284 -10.35 -19.48 -6.65
C ALA A 284 -10.00 -20.50 -5.57
N LEU A 285 -8.70 -20.72 -5.31
CA LEU A 285 -8.23 -21.64 -4.28
C LEU A 285 -8.68 -21.21 -2.87
N ARG A 286 -8.66 -19.91 -2.57
CA ARG A 286 -9.11 -19.37 -1.28
C ARG A 286 -10.61 -19.52 -1.02
N LYS A 287 -11.42 -19.74 -2.05
CA LYS A 287 -12.89 -19.89 -1.96
C LYS A 287 -13.35 -21.34 -1.94
N LYS A 288 -12.44 -22.30 -2.06
CA LYS A 288 -12.72 -23.73 -1.89
C LYS A 288 -12.62 -24.14 -0.44
#